data_AF-A0A430HME8-F1
#
_entry.id   AF-A0A430HME8-F1
#
_cell.length_a   1.000
_cell.length_b   1.000
_cell.length_c   1.000
_cell.angle_alpha   90.00
_cell.angle_beta   90.00
_cell.angle_gamma   90.00
#
_symmetry.space_group_name_H-M   'P 1'
#
loop_
_entity.id
_entity.type
_entity.pdbx_description
1 polymer ?
#
loop_
_entity_poly.entity_id
_entity_poly.type
_entity_poly.pdbx_seq_one_letter_code
_entity_poly.pdbx_strand_id
1 'polypeptide(L)' 'MITAAEIEQCFMNREGGLCVDTRAHHLTDPLTNWFVAKTDQNRVLKIMFVPVKDGVELKSAYEATVEICRIYNKYAKP' A
#
# COMPACT_ATOMS: atom_id res chain seq x y z
N MET A 1 -14.89 -2.10 -8.31
CA MET A 1 -14.97 -1.48 -6.97
C MET A 1 -14.04 -2.26 -6.06
N ILE A 2 -13.25 -1.61 -5.20
CA ILE A 2 -12.40 -2.29 -4.21
C ILE A 2 -13.16 -2.32 -2.88
N THR A 3 -13.18 -3.46 -2.22
CA THR A 3 -13.89 -3.65 -0.95
C THR A 3 -12.94 -3.64 0.25
N ALA A 4 -13.47 -3.38 1.45
CA ALA A 4 -12.69 -3.45 2.68
C ALA A 4 -12.06 -4.84 2.91
N ALA A 5 -12.78 -5.91 2.57
CA ALA A 5 -12.27 -7.28 2.65
C ALA A 5 -11.03 -7.52 1.77
N GLU A 6 -11.01 -6.96 0.55
CA GLU A 6 -9.82 -7.06 -0.32
C GLU A 6 -8.62 -6.30 0.24
N ILE A 7 -8.87 -5.15 0.88
CA ILE A 7 -7.84 -4.37 1.54
C ILE A 7 -7.28 -5.14 2.74
N GLU A 8 -8.13 -5.74 3.56
CA GLU A 8 -7.74 -6.59 4.69
C GLU A 8 -6.93 -7.80 4.23
N GLN A 9 -7.37 -8.49 3.16
CA GLN A 9 -6.58 -9.55 2.52
C GLN A 9 -5.21 -9.05 2.09
N CYS A 10 -5.12 -7.86 1.48
CA CYS A 10 -3.83 -7.26 1.12
C CYS A 10 -2.94 -7.02 2.34
N PHE A 11 -3.48 -6.56 3.47
CA PHE A 11 -2.71 -6.40 4.71
C PHE A 11 -2.20 -7.74 5.26
N MET A 12 -3.01 -8.81 5.19
CA MET A 12 -2.63 -10.15 5.63
C MET A 12 -1.61 -10.82 4.69
N ASN A 13 -1.76 -10.64 3.38
CA ASN A 13 -0.91 -11.21 2.33
C ASN A 13 0.33 -10.34 2.04
N ARG A 14 0.61 -9.31 2.84
CA ARG A 14 1.76 -8.43 2.62
C ARG A 14 3.05 -9.14 3.01
N GLU A 15 3.82 -9.56 2.01
CA GLU A 15 5.13 -10.19 2.19
C GLU A 15 6.32 -9.19 2.15
N GLY A 16 6.12 -8.02 1.54
CA GLY A 16 7.16 -7.00 1.38
C GLY A 16 7.17 -5.92 2.48
N GLY A 17 8.23 -5.10 2.46
CA GLY A 17 8.35 -3.92 3.33
C GLY A 17 7.38 -2.79 2.96
N LEU A 18 7.39 -1.73 3.76
CA LEU A 18 6.62 -0.51 3.48
C LEU A 18 7.45 0.46 2.64
N CYS A 19 6.84 1.02 1.60
CA CYS A 19 7.40 2.16 0.89
C CYS A 19 6.83 3.45 1.50
N VAL A 20 7.67 4.46 1.68
CA VAL A 20 7.24 5.78 2.14
C VAL A 20 7.17 6.71 0.93
N ASP A 21 6.09 7.49 0.82
CA ASP A 21 6.05 8.58 -0.17
C ASP A 21 6.84 9.79 0.38
N THR A 22 8.07 9.97 -0.10
CA THR A 22 8.97 11.06 0.30
C THR A 22 8.96 12.22 -0.68
N ARG A 23 8.04 12.25 -1.65
CA ARG A 23 7.99 13.31 -2.66
C ARG A 23 7.54 14.60 -2.00
N ALA A 24 8.37 15.65 -2.09
CA ALA A 24 8.16 16.94 -1.41
C ALA A 24 6.77 17.55 -1.64
N HIS A 25 6.14 17.28 -2.80
CA HIS A 25 4.81 17.78 -3.17
C HIS A 25 3.63 17.02 -2.54
N HIS A 26 3.89 15.85 -1.96
CA HIS A 26 2.89 14.98 -1.30
C HIS A 26 3.25 14.65 0.15
N LEU A 27 4.21 15.40 0.72
CA LEU A 27 4.56 15.29 2.13
C LEU A 27 3.32 15.65 2.96
N THR A 28 2.74 14.61 3.54
CA THR A 28 1.70 14.67 4.55
C THR A 28 2.37 14.49 5.90
N ASP A 29 1.85 15.17 6.92
CA ASP A 29 2.24 14.93 8.31
C ASP A 29 1.05 14.26 9.02
N PRO A 30 1.12 12.95 9.35
CA PRO A 30 2.24 12.01 9.18
C PRO A 30 2.44 11.50 7.74
N LEU A 31 3.64 10.98 7.45
CA LEU A 31 4.01 10.48 6.11
C LEU A 31 3.10 9.33 5.64
N THR A 32 2.69 9.42 4.37
CA THR A 32 1.91 8.36 3.72
C THR A 32 2.81 7.16 3.41
N ASN A 33 2.45 6.01 4.01
CA ASN A 33 3.03 4.72 3.71
C ASN A 33 2.20 4.05 2.62
N TRP A 34 2.86 3.23 1.81
CA TRP A 34 2.18 2.44 0.81
C TRP A 34 2.88 1.12 0.57
N PHE A 35 2.08 0.15 0.14
CA PHE A 35 2.57 -1.17 -0.22
C PHE A 35 1.74 -1.74 -1.36
N VAL A 36 2.26 -2.81 -1.95
CA VAL A 36 1.56 -3.59 -2.97
C VAL A 36 1.42 -5.01 -2.46
N ALA A 37 0.21 -5.54 -2.53
CA ALA A 37 -0.08 -6.91 -2.16
C ALA A 37 -1.13 -7.50 -3.08
N LYS A 38 -1.20 -8.83 -3.07
CA LYS A 38 -2.10 -9.61 -3.90
C LYS A 38 -3.31 -10.06 -3.09
N THR A 39 -4.51 -9.94 -3.65
CA THR A 39 -5.74 -10.48 -3.07
C THR A 39 -5.87 -11.96 -3.41
N ASP A 40 -6.76 -12.66 -2.70
CA ASP A 40 -7.02 -14.09 -2.93
C ASP A 40 -7.63 -14.35 -4.32
N GLN A 41 -8.21 -13.33 -4.94
CA GLN A 41 -8.74 -13.36 -6.31
C GLN A 41 -7.68 -12.99 -7.37
N ASN A 42 -6.40 -13.07 -7.03
CA ASN A 42 -5.28 -12.85 -7.95
C ASN A 42 -5.15 -11.39 -8.47
N ARG A 43 -5.83 -10.42 -7.84
CA ARG A 43 -5.69 -8.99 -8.15
C ARG A 43 -4.54 -8.40 -7.35
N VAL A 44 -3.82 -7.43 -7.92
CA VAL A 44 -2.72 -6.76 -7.24
C VAL A 44 -3.15 -5.33 -6.93
N LEU A 45 -3.16 -4.97 -5.65
CA LEU A 45 -3.62 -3.66 -5.20
C LEU A 45 -2.46 -2.89 -4.59
N LYS A 46 -2.41 -1.59 -4.89
CA LYS A 46 -1.62 -0.61 -4.15
C LYS A 46 -2.49 -0.03 -3.06
N ILE A 47 -2.04 -0.15 -1.82
CA ILE A 47 -2.69 0.37 -0.64
C ILE A 47 -1.86 1.53 -0.11
N MET A 48 -2.48 2.69 0.10
CA MET A 48 -1.86 3.88 0.68
C MET A 48 -2.55 4.22 1.99
N PHE A 49 -1.78 4.34 3.07
CA PHE A 49 -2.30 4.54 4.41
C PHE A 49 -1.34 5.41 5.24
N VAL A 50 -1.86 5.98 6.32
CA VAL A 50 -1.09 6.73 7.30
C VAL A 50 -1.16 6.01 8.64
N PRO A 51 -0.04 5.73 9.32
CA PRO A 51 -0.06 5.17 10.66
C PRO A 51 -0.62 6.21 11.64
N VAL A 52 -1.59 5.81 12.45
CA VAL A 52 -2.18 6.63 13.51
C VAL A 52 -2.02 5.92 14.85
N LYS A 53 -2.31 6.60 15.96
CA LYS A 53 -2.09 6.08 17.31
C LYS A 53 -2.71 4.69 17.55
N ASP A 54 -3.91 4.47 17.01
CA ASP A 54 -4.70 3.24 17.22
C ASP A 54 -4.89 2.44 15.93
N GLY A 55 -3.92 2.46 15.02
CA GLY A 55 -3.93 1.63 13.82
C GLY A 55 -3.47 2.35 12.55
N VAL A 56 -4.25 2.24 11.49
CA VAL A 56 -3.94 2.84 10.19
C VAL A 56 -5.16 3.55 9.62
N GLU A 57 -4.95 4.76 9.10
CA GLU A 57 -5.94 5.48 8.30
C GLU A 57 -5.70 5.19 6.83
N LEU A 58 -6.66 4.52 6.17
CA LEU A 58 -6.57 4.27 4.74
C LEU A 58 -6.81 5.57 3.96
N LYS A 59 -5.83 5.98 3.14
CA LYS A 59 -5.98 7.13 2.24
C LYS A 59 -6.66 6.74 0.94
N SER A 60 -6.18 5.66 0.31
CA SER A 60 -6.69 5.20 -0.98
C SER A 60 -6.18 3.79 -1.27
N ALA A 61 -6.97 3.06 -2.06
CA ALA A 61 -6.62 1.75 -2.58
C ALA A 61 -7.03 1.68 -4.06
N TYR A 62 -6.14 1.19 -4.92
CA TYR A 62 -6.40 0.99 -6.34
C TYR A 62 -5.56 -0.16 -6.90
N GLU A 63 -5.90 -0.64 -8.10
CA GLU A 63 -5.11 -1.67 -8.77
C GLU A 63 -3.70 -1.18 -9.08
N ALA A 64 -2.69 -1.95 -8.68
CA ALA A 64 -1.31 -1.63 -8.95
C ALA A 64 -1.00 -1.88 -10.42
N THR A 65 -0.44 -0.86 -11.09
CA THR A 65 0.11 -1.03 -12.44
C THR A 65 1.43 -1.81 -12.38
N VAL A 66 1.83 -2.37 -13.52
CA VAL A 66 3.11 -3.10 -13.64
C VAL A 66 4.30 -2.24 -13.19
N GLU A 67 4.28 -0.94 -13.49
CA GLU A 67 5.30 0.01 -13.04
C GLU A 67 5.35 0.13 -11.52
N ILE A 68 4.20 0.28 -10.87
CA ILE A 68 4.11 0.37 -9.41
C ILE A 68 4.60 -0.93 -8.75
N CYS A 69 4.25 -2.09 -9.29
CA CYS A 69 4.76 -3.37 -8.81
C CYS A 69 6.28 -3.45 -8.92
N ARG A 70 6.87 -2.98 -10.03
CA ARG A 70 8.33 -2.93 -10.21
C ARG A 70 9.01 -1.99 -9.21
N ILE A 71 8.42 -0.82 -8.98
CA ILE A 71 8.91 0.14 -7.97
C ILE A 71 8.84 -0.51 -6.58
N TYR A 72 7.71 -1.09 -6.22
CA TYR A 72 7.54 -1.76 -4.94
C TYR A 72 8.57 -2.86 -4.74
N ASN A 73 8.72 -3.80 -5.68
CA ASN A 73 9.71 -4.88 -5.57
C ASN A 73 11.16 -4.37 -5.47
N LYS A 74 11.47 -3.17 -5.99
CA LYS A 74 12.80 -2.57 -5.91
C LYS A 74 13.08 -1.93 -4.56
N TYR A 75 12.07 -1.30 -3.93
CA TYR A 75 12.25 -0.47 -2.74
C TYR A 75 11.69 -1.09 -1.46
N ALA A 76 10.66 -1.93 -1.55
CA ALA A 76 10.04 -2.64 -0.44
C ALA A 76 10.90 -3.83 0.00
N LYS A 77 12.03 -3.51 0.62
CA LYS A 77 12.89 -4.50 1.26
C LYS A 77 12.33 -4.84 2.65
N PRO A 78 12.37 -6.11 3.07
CA PRO A 78 11.97 -6.52 4.41
C PRO A 78 12.84 -5.89 5.50
#